data_AF-A0A9W8TCV6-F1
#
_entry.id   AF-A0A9W8TCV6-F1
#
_cell.length_a   1.000
_cell.length_b   1.000
_cell.length_c   1.000
_cell.angle_alpha   90.00
_cell.angle_beta   90.00
_cell.angle_gamma   90.00
#
_symmetry.space_group_name_H-M   'P 1'
#
loop_
_entity.id
_entity.type
_entity.pdbx_description
1 polymer ?
#
loop_
_entity_poly.entity_id
_entity_poly.type
_entity_poly.pdbx_seq_one_letter_code
_entity_poly.pdbx_strand_id
1 'polypeptide(L)'
;MTSYARLGSLSRLSTRSVQIRGLTTSAVLRNEATSNLGTVQVQKKPIGGFRGGIVGFLFGFSLASSFAAYHLLEEYQQASAVLQASVEELKISTEKVSAHVRRIEAVEKDLKALSDASASKEDISRVRAEVKKLYDGLHVEFLDLRTHVWGIQQDLHKLSKKESTEVRI
;
A
#
# COMPACT_ATOMS: atom_id res chain seq x y z
N MET A 1 -3.09 -4.62 34.91
CA MET A 1 -2.90 -5.14 33.53
C MET A 1 -2.66 -3.92 32.66
N THR A 2 -1.57 -3.69 31.94
CA THR A 2 -0.31 -4.38 31.65
C THR A 2 0.68 -3.30 31.22
N SER A 3 1.93 -3.46 31.64
CA SER A 3 3.06 -2.58 31.38
C SER A 3 3.48 -2.63 29.91
N TYR A 4 3.69 -1.48 29.26
CA TYR A 4 4.31 -1.41 27.93
C TYR A 4 5.74 -0.90 28.06
N ALA A 5 6.66 -1.82 28.29
CA ALA A 5 8.07 -1.62 28.03
C ALA A 5 8.37 -2.14 26.62
N ARG A 6 8.81 -1.26 25.71
CA ARG A 6 9.52 -1.69 24.51
C ARG A 6 10.80 -0.88 24.35
N LEU A 7 11.87 -1.56 24.74
CA LEU A 7 13.27 -1.25 24.51
C LEU A 7 13.54 -1.26 22.99
N GLY A 8 13.84 -0.10 22.41
CA GLY A 8 14.30 0.03 21.02
C GLY A 8 15.82 0.03 20.99
N SER A 9 16.38 -1.11 20.58
CA SER A 9 17.82 -1.34 20.41
C SER A 9 18.43 -0.39 19.36
N LEU A 10 19.45 0.37 19.75
CA LEU A 10 20.28 1.16 18.84
C LEU A 10 21.20 0.20 18.05
N SER A 11 20.89 0.01 16.78
CA SER A 11 21.76 -0.67 15.82
C SER A 11 23.03 0.15 15.60
N ARG A 12 24.14 -0.30 16.19
CA ARG A 12 25.47 0.24 15.90
C ARG A 12 25.86 -0.16 14.47
N LEU A 13 25.94 0.82 13.58
CA LEU A 13 26.61 0.67 12.29
C LEU A 13 28.10 0.46 12.57
N SER A 14 28.54 -0.79 12.48
CA SER A 14 29.96 -1.13 12.48
C SER A 14 30.53 -0.72 11.13
N THR A 15 31.25 0.40 11.11
CA THR A 15 32.09 0.79 9.98
C THR A 15 33.24 -0.20 9.89
N ARG A 16 33.18 -1.07 8.87
CA ARG A 16 34.24 -2.01 8.55
C ARG A 16 35.44 -1.21 8.06
N SER A 17 36.43 -1.00 8.95
CA SER A 17 37.69 -0.38 8.56
C SER A 17 38.39 -1.28 7.56
N VAL A 18 38.58 -0.76 6.34
CA VAL A 18 39.45 -1.39 5.34
C VAL A 18 40.87 -1.10 5.81
N GLN A 19 41.49 -2.06 6.49
CA GLN A 19 42.93 -2.05 6.72
C GLN A 19 43.63 -2.18 5.38
N ILE A 20 44.07 -1.04 4.84
CA ILE A 20 45.06 -1.01 3.78
C ILE A 20 46.35 -1.55 4.41
N ARG A 21 46.69 -2.80 4.13
CA ARG A 21 48.00 -3.36 4.48
C ARG A 21 49.03 -2.61 3.65
N GLY A 22 49.71 -1.67 4.29
CA GLY A 22 50.89 -1.03 3.71
C GLY A 22 51.91 -2.11 3.35
N LEU A 23 52.48 -2.00 2.15
CA LEU A 23 53.57 -2.85 1.69
C LEU A 23 54.79 -2.55 2.57
N THR A 24 54.96 -3.31 3.66
CA THR A 24 56.17 -3.29 4.48
C THR A 24 57.28 -3.94 3.67
N THR A 25 58.12 -3.11 3.06
CA THR A 25 59.40 -3.55 2.50
C THR A 25 60.35 -3.77 3.67
N SER A 26 60.42 -4.99 4.20
CA SER A 26 61.55 -5.38 5.05
C SER A 26 62.77 -5.45 4.14
N ALA A 27 63.71 -4.52 4.30
CA ALA A 27 65.03 -4.65 3.69
C ALA A 27 65.60 -6.01 4.12
N VAL A 28 65.87 -6.88 3.14
CA VAL A 28 66.60 -8.13 3.37
C VAL A 28 67.99 -7.74 3.83
N LEU A 29 68.22 -7.82 5.13
CA LEU A 29 69.53 -7.69 5.75
C LEU A 29 70.31 -8.93 5.30
N ARG A 30 71.15 -8.73 4.27
CA ARG A 30 72.03 -9.77 3.74
C ARG A 30 73.03 -10.11 4.83
N ASN A 31 72.75 -11.20 5.53
CA ASN A 31 73.57 -11.74 6.61
C ASN A 31 74.99 -11.99 6.08
N GLU A 32 75.97 -11.27 6.64
CA GLU A 32 77.38 -11.43 6.33
C GLU A 32 77.90 -12.67 7.06
N ALA A 33 77.75 -13.83 6.42
CA ALA A 33 78.45 -15.04 6.86
C ALA A 33 79.89 -14.96 6.36
N THR A 34 80.79 -14.61 7.27
CA THR A 34 82.24 -14.77 7.10
C THR A 34 82.60 -16.24 6.86
N SER A 35 83.70 -16.42 6.10
CA SER A 35 84.47 -17.64 5.85
C SER A 35 83.92 -18.64 4.80
N ASN A 36 84.47 -18.61 3.58
CA ASN A 36 85.53 -19.54 3.16
C ASN A 36 86.00 -19.29 1.70
N LEU A 37 87.30 -19.52 1.53
CA LEU A 37 88.16 -19.54 0.34
C LEU A 37 87.55 -19.42 -1.07
N GLY A 38 88.08 -18.47 -1.83
CA GLY A 38 88.42 -18.62 -3.26
C GLY A 38 87.27 -18.76 -4.24
N THR A 39 86.77 -17.64 -4.77
CA THR A 39 86.59 -17.36 -6.21
C THR A 39 85.94 -15.98 -6.38
N VAL A 40 86.53 -15.14 -7.23
CA VAL A 40 85.97 -13.84 -7.61
C VAL A 40 84.74 -14.10 -8.48
N GLN A 41 83.56 -14.17 -7.86
CA GLN A 41 82.30 -14.13 -8.59
C GLN A 41 82.05 -12.69 -9.03
N VAL A 42 82.33 -12.44 -10.31
CA VAL A 42 82.01 -11.21 -11.03
C VAL A 42 80.54 -10.86 -10.75
N GLN A 43 80.33 -9.78 -10.01
CA GLN A 43 79.00 -9.26 -9.70
C GLN A 43 78.32 -8.83 -11.01
N LYS A 44 77.57 -9.76 -11.63
CA LYS A 44 76.79 -9.48 -12.83
C LYS A 44 75.76 -8.41 -12.46
N LYS A 45 75.95 -7.22 -13.02
CA LYS A 45 75.08 -6.06 -12.87
C LYS A 45 73.61 -6.51 -12.99
N PRO A 46 72.74 -6.23 -12.00
CA PRO A 46 71.35 -6.69 -12.03
C PRO A 46 70.55 -5.86 -13.05
N ILE A 47 70.74 -6.13 -14.34
CA ILE A 47 70.02 -5.46 -15.44
C ILE A 47 68.62 -6.09 -15.65
N GLY A 48 68.20 -7.01 -14.76
CA GLY A 48 66.99 -7.83 -14.92
C GLY A 48 65.71 -7.27 -14.30
N GLY A 49 65.80 -6.47 -13.25
CA GLY A 49 64.61 -5.99 -12.52
C GLY A 49 63.71 -5.07 -13.35
N PHE A 50 64.31 -4.12 -14.07
CA PHE A 50 63.57 -3.18 -14.91
C PHE A 50 62.99 -3.82 -16.18
N ARG A 51 63.69 -4.78 -16.81
CA ARG A 51 63.18 -5.47 -18.00
C ARG A 51 62.06 -6.47 -17.67
N GLY A 52 62.13 -7.14 -16.51
CA GLY A 52 61.05 -7.98 -16.01
C GLY A 52 59.85 -7.16 -15.52
N GLY A 53 60.10 -6.01 -14.90
CA GLY A 53 59.06 -5.11 -14.39
C GLY A 53 58.13 -4.58 -15.47
N ILE A 54 58.66 -4.15 -16.64
CA ILE A 54 57.84 -3.63 -17.74
C ILE A 54 56.98 -4.74 -18.37
N VAL A 55 57.55 -5.93 -18.58
CA VAL A 55 56.81 -7.06 -19.17
C VAL A 55 55.75 -7.58 -18.19
N GLY A 56 56.09 -7.70 -16.91
CA GLY A 56 55.13 -8.07 -15.86
C GLY A 56 54.06 -7.01 -15.64
N PHE A 57 54.41 -5.73 -15.72
CA PHE A 57 53.46 -4.62 -15.62
C PHE A 57 52.47 -4.62 -16.78
N LEU A 58 52.93 -4.77 -18.03
CA LEU A 58 52.03 -4.84 -19.19
C LEU A 58 51.13 -6.07 -19.14
N PHE A 59 51.65 -7.23 -18.72
CA PHE A 59 50.86 -8.44 -18.58
C PHE A 59 49.81 -8.33 -17.48
N GLY A 60 50.20 -7.82 -16.31
CA GLY A 60 49.29 -7.56 -15.19
C GLY A 60 48.27 -6.47 -15.50
N PHE A 61 48.68 -5.40 -16.19
CA PHE A 61 47.79 -4.32 -16.62
C PHE A 61 46.79 -4.81 -17.68
N SER A 62 47.20 -5.65 -18.62
CA SER A 62 46.29 -6.23 -19.63
C SER A 62 45.27 -7.18 -19.00
N LEU A 63 45.69 -8.03 -18.05
CA LEU A 63 44.79 -8.89 -17.28
C LEU A 63 43.84 -8.07 -16.40
N ALA A 64 44.35 -7.09 -15.66
CA ALA A 64 43.54 -6.22 -14.81
C ALA A 64 42.59 -5.34 -15.65
N SER A 65 43.03 -4.87 -16.82
CA SER A 65 42.20 -4.09 -17.76
C SER A 65 41.13 -4.96 -18.40
N SER A 66 41.43 -6.21 -18.75
CA SER A 66 40.44 -7.15 -19.25
C SER A 66 39.44 -7.53 -18.17
N PHE A 67 39.89 -7.78 -16.94
CA PHE A 67 39.04 -8.05 -15.79
C PHE A 67 38.14 -6.84 -15.46
N ALA A 68 38.69 -5.63 -15.46
CA ALA A 68 37.94 -4.40 -15.27
C ALA A 68 36.91 -4.19 -16.40
N ALA A 69 37.27 -4.46 -17.66
CA ALA A 69 36.33 -4.37 -18.77
C ALA A 69 35.15 -5.36 -18.62
N TYR A 70 35.39 -6.56 -18.09
CA TYR A 70 34.33 -7.51 -17.74
C TYR A 70 33.47 -7.00 -16.57
N HIS A 71 34.09 -6.45 -15.53
CA HIS A 71 33.38 -5.96 -14.35
C HIS A 71 32.52 -4.72 -14.64
N LEU A 72 32.96 -3.83 -15.54
CA LEU A 72 32.15 -2.70 -16.01
C LEU A 72 30.93 -3.17 -16.81
N LEU A 73 31.04 -4.25 -17.57
CA LEU A 73 29.90 -4.82 -18.32
C LEU A 73 28.83 -5.38 -17.38
N GLU A 74 29.23 -6.00 -16.28
CA GLU A 74 28.32 -6.62 -15.31
C GLU A 74 27.55 -5.56 -14.50
N GLU A 75 28.21 -4.45 -14.17
CA GLU A 75 27.59 -3.32 -13.45
C GLU A 75 26.70 -2.47 -14.38
N TYR A 76 27.05 -2.35 -15.68
CA TYR A 76 26.17 -1.72 -16.68
C TYR A 76 24.94 -2.58 -17.02
N GLN A 77 25.08 -3.92 -17.02
CA GLN A 77 23.96 -4.84 -17.15
C GLN A 77 23.08 -4.85 -15.91
N GLN A 78 23.65 -4.83 -14.70
CA GLN A 78 22.87 -4.73 -13.46
C GLN A 78 22.12 -3.40 -13.38
N ALA A 79 22.74 -2.29 -13.78
CA ALA A 79 22.05 -1.00 -13.82
C ALA A 79 20.91 -0.96 -14.86
N SER A 80 21.12 -1.57 -16.03
CA SER A 80 20.09 -1.67 -17.08
C SER A 80 18.93 -2.60 -16.67
N ALA A 81 19.23 -3.70 -15.98
CA ALA A 81 18.24 -4.60 -15.41
C ALA A 81 17.45 -3.95 -14.27
N VAL A 82 18.10 -3.13 -13.42
CA VAL A 82 17.43 -2.35 -12.36
C VAL A 82 16.57 -1.23 -12.95
N LEU A 83 17.00 -0.59 -14.05
CA LEU A 83 16.20 0.38 -14.79
C LEU A 83 14.98 -0.28 -15.46
N GLN A 84 15.14 -1.47 -16.07
CA GLN A 84 14.01 -2.23 -16.63
C GLN A 84 13.05 -2.72 -15.54
N ALA A 85 13.55 -3.24 -14.43
CA ALA A 85 12.73 -3.64 -13.28
C ALA A 85 11.94 -2.46 -12.70
N SER A 86 12.57 -1.28 -12.62
CA SER A 86 11.93 -0.07 -12.13
C SER A 86 10.81 0.43 -13.06
N VAL A 87 10.93 0.26 -14.39
CA VAL A 87 9.86 0.64 -15.35
C VAL A 87 8.70 -0.36 -15.33
N GLU A 88 8.98 -1.66 -15.20
CA GLU A 88 7.94 -2.69 -15.06
C GLU A 88 7.13 -2.49 -13.77
N GLU A 89 7.81 -2.19 -12.66
CA GLU A 89 7.16 -1.88 -11.38
C GLU A 89 6.35 -0.57 -11.45
N LEU A 90 6.86 0.48 -12.11
CA LEU A 90 6.12 1.73 -12.28
C LEU A 90 4.92 1.58 -13.22
N LYS A 91 5.01 0.72 -14.25
CA LYS A 91 3.89 0.37 -15.12
C LYS A 91 2.79 -0.36 -14.35
N ILE A 92 3.15 -1.37 -13.56
CA ILE A 92 2.20 -2.11 -12.70
C ILE A 92 1.58 -1.17 -11.67
N SER A 93 2.36 -0.25 -11.09
CA SER A 93 1.86 0.75 -10.14
C SER A 93 0.89 1.74 -10.81
N THR A 94 1.17 2.17 -12.03
CA THR A 94 0.30 3.08 -12.81
C THR A 94 -0.97 2.37 -13.30
N GLU A 95 -0.89 1.10 -13.66
CA GLU A 95 -2.06 0.29 -14.02
C GLU A 95 -2.97 0.07 -12.81
N LYS A 96 -2.39 -0.17 -11.63
CA LYS A 96 -3.13 -0.23 -10.36
C LYS A 96 -3.77 1.11 -10.01
N VAL A 97 -3.05 2.22 -10.14
CA VAL A 97 -3.62 3.56 -9.91
C VAL A 97 -4.74 3.87 -10.92
N SER A 98 -4.57 3.53 -12.19
CA SER A 98 -5.62 3.69 -13.22
C SER A 98 -6.85 2.82 -12.93
N ALA A 99 -6.66 1.59 -12.47
CA ALA A 99 -7.75 0.72 -12.03
C ALA A 99 -8.47 1.28 -10.79
N HIS A 100 -7.72 1.85 -9.84
CA HIS A 100 -8.31 2.53 -8.67
C HIS A 100 -9.11 3.78 -9.07
N VAL A 101 -8.61 4.60 -10.00
CA VAL A 101 -9.35 5.77 -10.52
C VAL A 101 -10.65 5.35 -11.19
N ARG A 102 -10.63 4.34 -12.07
CA ARG A 102 -11.86 3.82 -12.72
C ARG A 102 -12.85 3.27 -11.70
N ARG A 103 -12.37 2.61 -10.64
CA ARG A 103 -13.23 2.08 -9.57
C ARG A 103 -13.84 3.21 -8.73
N ILE A 104 -13.07 4.28 -8.48
CA ILE A 104 -13.56 5.48 -7.79
C ILE A 104 -14.62 6.19 -8.63
N GLU A 105 -14.42 6.36 -9.94
CA GLU A 105 -15.40 6.97 -10.84
C GLU A 105 -16.71 6.16 -10.90
N ALA A 106 -16.63 4.84 -10.94
CA ALA A 106 -17.81 3.97 -10.88
C ALA A 106 -18.55 4.11 -9.54
N VAL A 107 -17.83 4.05 -8.42
CA VAL A 107 -18.42 4.22 -7.09
C VAL A 107 -19.02 5.62 -6.94
N GLU A 108 -18.39 6.68 -7.43
CA GLU A 108 -18.94 8.04 -7.37
C GLU A 108 -20.24 8.17 -8.17
N LYS A 109 -20.29 7.56 -9.37
CA LYS A 109 -21.49 7.53 -10.20
C LYS A 109 -22.61 6.76 -9.50
N ASP A 110 -22.30 5.61 -8.92
CA ASP A 110 -23.25 4.80 -8.17
C ASP A 110 -23.74 5.54 -6.93
N LEU A 111 -22.86 6.26 -6.21
CA LEU A 111 -23.19 7.02 -5.01
C LEU A 111 -24.09 8.23 -5.34
N LYS A 112 -23.89 8.88 -6.49
CA LYS A 112 -24.80 9.92 -7.01
C LYS A 112 -26.15 9.35 -7.40
N ALA A 113 -26.17 8.23 -8.14
CA ALA A 113 -27.43 7.56 -8.48
C ALA A 113 -28.18 7.09 -7.23
N LEU A 114 -27.46 6.59 -6.22
CA LEU A 114 -28.02 6.18 -4.94
C LEU A 114 -28.47 7.36 -4.10
N SER A 115 -27.78 8.52 -4.14
CA SER A 115 -28.24 9.71 -3.42
C SER A 115 -29.54 10.25 -4.01
N ASP A 116 -29.64 10.28 -5.34
CA ASP A 116 -30.83 10.74 -6.05
C ASP A 116 -32.01 9.76 -5.88
N ALA A 117 -31.72 8.46 -5.81
CA ALA A 117 -32.72 7.42 -5.55
C ALA A 117 -33.02 7.20 -4.06
N SER A 118 -32.16 7.69 -3.16
CA SER A 118 -32.37 7.54 -1.73
C SER A 118 -33.49 8.45 -1.26
N ALA A 119 -34.50 7.84 -0.64
CA ALA A 119 -35.57 8.59 0.00
C ALA A 119 -34.96 9.50 1.09
N SER A 120 -35.11 10.80 0.90
CA SER A 120 -34.62 11.78 1.85
C SER A 120 -35.40 11.65 3.17
N LYS A 121 -34.80 12.09 4.28
CA LYS A 121 -35.46 12.07 5.59
C LYS A 121 -36.74 12.92 5.57
N GLU A 122 -36.76 13.91 4.69
CA GLU A 122 -37.87 14.80 4.37
C GLU A 122 -39.02 14.00 3.74
N ASP A 123 -38.75 13.12 2.76
CA ASP A 123 -39.77 12.28 2.11
C ASP A 123 -40.42 11.32 3.12
N ILE A 124 -39.63 10.72 3.99
CA ILE A 124 -40.13 9.84 5.06
C ILE A 124 -41.03 10.62 6.03
N SER A 125 -40.66 11.85 6.38
CA SER A 125 -41.47 12.70 7.24
C SER A 125 -42.80 13.11 6.58
N ARG A 126 -42.78 13.35 5.27
CA ARG A 126 -43.96 13.68 4.47
C ARG A 126 -44.91 12.50 4.36
N VAL A 127 -44.41 11.31 4.04
CA VAL A 127 -45.21 10.08 4.02
C VAL A 127 -45.83 9.80 5.38
N ARG A 128 -45.09 9.98 6.47
CA ARG A 128 -45.65 9.82 7.82
C ARG A 128 -46.79 10.80 8.11
N ALA A 129 -46.68 12.04 7.63
CA ALA A 129 -47.74 13.03 7.77
C ALA A 129 -48.98 12.67 6.94
N GLU A 130 -48.79 12.19 5.70
CA GLU A 130 -49.88 11.73 4.84
C GLU A 130 -50.60 10.51 5.43
N VAL A 131 -49.85 9.53 5.93
CA VAL A 131 -50.41 8.34 6.61
C VAL A 131 -51.20 8.75 7.86
N LYS A 132 -50.69 9.70 8.65
CA LYS A 132 -51.42 10.21 9.82
C LYS A 132 -52.72 10.90 9.41
N LYS A 133 -52.70 11.73 8.36
CA LYS A 133 -53.91 12.38 7.83
C LYS A 133 -54.95 11.36 7.34
N LEU A 134 -54.52 10.31 6.64
CA LEU A 134 -55.43 9.25 6.21
C LEU A 134 -56.05 8.50 7.40
N TYR A 135 -55.26 8.22 8.43
CA TYR A 135 -55.76 7.59 9.66
C TYR A 135 -56.78 8.46 10.38
N ASP A 136 -56.48 9.75 10.56
CA ASP A 136 -57.38 10.70 11.22
C ASP A 136 -58.66 10.89 10.40
N GLY A 137 -58.55 10.97 9.06
CA GLY A 137 -59.70 11.02 8.16
C GLY A 137 -60.58 9.78 8.24
N LEU A 138 -60.00 8.58 8.17
CA LEU A 138 -60.73 7.33 8.31
C LEU A 138 -61.41 7.20 9.68
N HIS A 139 -60.77 7.71 10.74
CA HIS A 139 -61.34 7.71 12.08
C HIS A 139 -62.58 8.61 12.18
N VAL A 140 -62.56 9.78 11.54
CA VAL A 140 -63.72 10.68 11.47
C VAL A 140 -64.87 10.03 10.72
N GLU A 141 -64.61 9.44 9.55
CA GLU A 141 -65.62 8.69 8.77
C GLU A 141 -66.22 7.54 9.57
N PHE A 142 -65.40 6.79 10.33
CA PHE A 142 -65.91 5.73 11.21
C PHE A 142 -66.82 6.26 12.32
N LEU A 143 -66.46 7.41 12.89
CA LEU A 143 -67.25 8.05 13.94
C LEU A 143 -68.59 8.55 13.39
N ASP A 144 -68.59 9.14 12.20
CA ASP A 144 -69.80 9.59 11.50
C ASP A 144 -70.71 8.42 11.10
N LEU A 145 -70.12 7.32 10.65
CA LEU A 145 -70.88 6.10 10.35
C LEU A 145 -71.57 5.56 11.61
N ARG A 146 -70.90 5.61 12.77
CA ARG A 146 -71.47 5.15 14.04
C ARG A 146 -72.59 6.06 14.53
N THR A 147 -72.46 7.38 14.41
CA THR A 147 -73.54 8.32 14.76
C THR A 147 -74.74 8.14 13.83
N HIS A 148 -74.50 7.91 12.53
CA HIS A 148 -75.56 7.64 11.56
C HIS A 148 -76.32 6.34 11.88
N VAL A 149 -75.63 5.24 12.15
CA VAL A 149 -76.25 3.97 12.59
C VAL A 149 -77.04 4.16 13.88
N TRP A 150 -76.50 4.91 14.84
CA TRP A 150 -77.18 5.18 16.10
C TRP A 150 -78.47 5.98 15.88
N GLY A 151 -78.46 6.99 15.00
CA GLY A 151 -79.65 7.75 14.62
C GLY A 151 -80.75 6.87 14.01
N ILE A 152 -80.39 6.01 13.06
CA ILE A 152 -81.32 5.05 12.44
C ILE A 152 -81.93 4.12 13.50
N GLN A 153 -81.11 3.59 14.41
CA GLN A 153 -81.59 2.71 15.47
C GLN A 153 -82.56 3.44 16.42
N GLN A 154 -82.29 4.70 16.74
CA GLN A 154 -83.17 5.51 17.56
C GLN A 154 -84.51 5.78 16.87
N ASP A 155 -84.48 6.07 15.57
CA ASP A 155 -85.68 6.33 14.79
C ASP A 155 -86.54 5.08 14.60
N LEU A 156 -85.91 3.91 14.37
CA LEU A 156 -86.60 2.62 14.39
C LEU A 156 -87.27 2.38 15.77
N HIS A 157 -86.56 2.64 16.87
CA HIS A 157 -87.13 2.48 18.21
C HIS A 157 -88.31 3.44 18.47
N LYS A 158 -88.26 4.68 17.97
CA LYS A 158 -89.40 5.62 18.03
C LYS A 158 -90.58 5.11 17.22
N LEU A 159 -90.36 4.62 15.99
CA LEU A 159 -91.40 4.05 15.12
C LEU A 159 -92.03 2.81 15.74
N SER A 160 -91.22 1.86 16.22
CA SER A 160 -91.68 0.65 16.90
C SER A 160 -92.55 0.98 18.12
N LYS A 161 -92.14 1.97 18.93
CA LYS A 161 -92.95 2.40 20.09
C LYS A 161 -94.27 3.04 19.65
N LYS A 162 -94.26 3.88 18.61
CA LYS A 162 -95.47 4.51 18.05
C LYS A 162 -96.44 3.47 17.49
N GLU A 163 -95.97 2.51 16.71
CA GLU A 163 -96.79 1.43 16.16
C GLU A 163 -97.40 0.55 17.26
N SER A 164 -96.63 0.22 18.31
CA SER A 164 -97.15 -0.52 19.47
C SER A 164 -98.24 0.22 20.25
N THR A 165 -98.27 1.55 20.17
CA THR A 165 -99.31 2.39 20.79
C THR A 165 -100.52 2.61 19.87
N GLU A 166 -100.33 2.59 18.55
CA GLU A 166 -101.42 2.77 17.57
C GLU A 166 -102.20 1.47 17.32
N VAL A 167 -101.57 0.29 17.44
CA VAL A 167 -102.24 -1.03 17.27
C VAL A 167 -103.02 -1.46 18.53
N ARG A 168 -102.89 -0.75 19.66
CA ARG A 168 -103.65 -0.97 20.90
C ARG A 168 -104.87 -0.04 21.02
N ILE A 169 -105.74 0.01 20.01
CA ILE A 169 -107.10 0.59 20.11
C ILE A 169 -108.04 -0.23 19.23
#